data_AF-A0AAD8HDQ7-F1
#
_entry.id   AF-A0AAD8HDQ7-F1
#
_cell.length_a   1.000
_cell.length_b   1.000
_cell.length_c   1.000
_cell.angle_alpha   90.00
_cell.angle_beta   90.00
_cell.angle_gamma   90.00
#
_symmetry.space_group_name_H-M   'P 1'
#
loop_
_entity.id
_entity.type
_entity.pdbx_description
1 polymer ?
#
loop_
_entity_poly.entity_id
_entity_poly.type
_entity_poly.pdbx_seq_one_letter_code
_entity_poly.pdbx_strand_id
1 'polypeptide(L)'
;MVKSKVLFGGSVSSVYIPKYRDAHGKLVEMKKNSARFRTTLDKKVLEFNLESDKAFYIRLGNEMNKNIIYSLRAAIYQIGEDEPELKELKKDMIAELDRAERKLLSDYIRTVPDIQEIQ
;
A
#
# COMPACT_ATOMS: atom_id res chain seq x y z
N MET A 1 -17.33 -19.77 -30.52
CA MET A 1 -16.67 -18.44 -30.51
C MET A 1 -17.03 -17.73 -29.21
N VAL A 2 -16.13 -17.71 -28.23
CA VAL A 2 -16.38 -17.03 -26.95
C VAL A 2 -15.98 -15.57 -27.13
N LYS A 3 -16.93 -14.64 -26.99
CA LYS A 3 -16.67 -13.20 -27.06
C LYS A 3 -15.88 -12.78 -25.81
N SER A 4 -14.57 -12.63 -25.95
CA SER A 4 -13.72 -12.01 -24.94
C SER A 4 -14.08 -10.52 -24.82
N LYS A 5 -14.69 -10.13 -23.69
CA LYS A 5 -14.85 -8.72 -23.33
C LYS A 5 -13.48 -8.18 -22.93
N VAL A 6 -12.85 -7.43 -23.83
CA VAL A 6 -11.66 -6.64 -23.51
C VAL A 6 -12.12 -5.46 -22.65
N LEU A 7 -11.68 -5.44 -21.39
CA LEU A 7 -11.89 -4.31 -20.49
C LEU A 7 -10.88 -3.22 -20.88
N PHE A 8 -11.33 -2.23 -21.66
CA PHE A 8 -10.57 -1.00 -21.82
C PHE A 8 -10.72 -0.17 -20.55
N GLY A 9 -9.61 0.15 -19.89
CA GLY A 9 -9.58 1.15 -18.84
C GLY A 9 -10.10 2.46 -19.40
N GLY A 10 -11.22 2.95 -18.86
CA GLY A 10 -11.78 4.24 -19.26
C GLY A 10 -10.73 5.34 -19.10
N SER A 11 -10.68 6.27 -20.05
CA SER A 11 -9.83 7.46 -19.97
C SER A 11 -10.26 8.33 -18.79
N VAL A 12 -9.68 8.11 -17.62
CA VAL A 12 -9.93 8.94 -16.45
C VAL A 12 -9.05 10.19 -16.58
N SER A 13 -9.66 11.34 -16.84
CA SER A 13 -8.97 12.63 -16.99
C SER A 13 -8.38 13.16 -15.69
N SER A 14 -8.74 12.57 -14.55
CA SER A 14 -8.21 12.89 -13.21
C SER A 14 -7.36 11.75 -12.66
N VAL A 15 -6.19 12.07 -12.14
CA VAL A 15 -5.34 11.13 -11.39
C VAL A 15 -6.16 10.51 -10.25
N TYR A 16 -6.25 9.19 -10.19
CA TYR A 16 -6.96 8.50 -9.11
C TYR A 16 -6.34 8.84 -7.75
N ILE A 17 -7.19 9.26 -6.80
CA ILE A 17 -6.80 9.54 -5.41
C ILE A 17 -7.41 8.46 -4.51
N PRO A 18 -6.59 7.62 -3.85
CA PRO A 18 -7.08 6.62 -2.90
C PRO A 18 -7.86 7.25 -1.74
N LYS A 19 -8.80 6.48 -1.16
CA LYS A 19 -9.66 6.94 -0.07
C LYS A 19 -9.62 5.98 1.12
N TYR A 20 -9.86 6.49 2.32
CA TYR A 20 -10.00 5.71 3.55
C TYR A 20 -11.13 6.27 4.43
N ARG A 21 -11.51 5.56 5.49
CA ARG A 21 -12.51 6.05 6.45
C ARG A 21 -11.83 6.86 7.56
N ASP A 22 -12.32 8.07 7.79
CA ASP A 22 -11.93 8.90 8.92
C ASP A 22 -12.53 8.37 10.24
N ALA A 23 -12.22 9.04 11.36
CA ALA A 23 -12.70 8.69 12.68
C ALA A 23 -14.24 8.71 12.84
N HIS A 24 -14.95 9.37 11.92
CA HIS A 24 -16.41 9.42 11.89
C HIS A 24 -17.01 8.41 10.89
N GLY A 25 -16.17 7.56 10.29
CA GLY A 25 -16.57 6.55 9.32
C GLY A 25 -16.84 7.09 7.91
N LYS A 26 -16.55 8.38 7.66
CA LYS A 26 -16.74 9.04 6.36
C LYS A 26 -15.55 8.74 5.46
N LEU A 27 -15.83 8.51 4.16
CA LEU A 27 -14.78 8.36 3.16
C LEU A 27 -14.10 9.71 2.89
N VAL A 28 -12.80 9.75 3.12
CA VAL A 28 -11.92 10.90 2.89
C VAL A 28 -10.78 10.50 1.97
N GLU A 29 -10.24 11.48 1.23
CA GLU A 29 -9.11 11.29 0.34
C GLU A 29 -7.80 11.19 1.11
N MET A 30 -6.91 10.30 0.66
CA MET A 30 -5.56 10.23 1.19
C MET A 30 -4.80 11.50 0.80
N LYS A 31 -4.11 12.09 1.77
CA LYS A 31 -3.26 13.26 1.57
C LYS A 31 -1.83 12.80 1.33
N LYS A 32 -1.20 13.25 0.24
CA LYS A 32 0.25 13.04 0.03
C LYS A 32 1.03 13.75 1.15
N ASN A 33 2.26 13.27 1.41
CA ASN A 33 3.18 13.84 2.40
C ASN A 33 2.56 14.00 3.81
N SER A 34 1.61 13.12 4.16
CA SER A 34 0.92 13.14 5.45
C SER A 34 1.40 12.04 6.40
N ALA A 35 2.16 11.06 5.92
CA ALA A 35 2.75 10.05 6.79
C ALA A 35 3.86 10.67 7.65
N ARG A 36 3.98 10.20 8.91
CA ARG A 36 4.92 10.76 9.89
C ARG A 36 5.61 9.66 10.67
N PHE A 37 6.88 9.87 11.00
CA PHE A 37 7.54 8.99 11.96
C PHE A 37 6.96 9.17 13.36
N ARG A 38 6.81 8.06 14.06
CA ARG A 38 6.42 8.02 15.46
C ARG A 38 7.24 6.94 16.17
N THR A 39 7.62 7.21 17.42
CA THR A 39 8.24 6.18 18.26
C THR A 39 7.17 5.58 19.15
N THR A 40 7.02 4.27 19.13
CA THR A 40 6.08 3.51 19.97
C THR A 40 6.80 2.29 20.53
N LEU A 41 6.79 2.11 21.85
CA LEU A 41 7.45 0.99 22.54
C LEU A 41 8.90 0.78 22.07
N ASP A 42 9.69 1.86 22.08
CA ASP A 42 11.10 1.92 21.62
C ASP A 42 11.34 1.49 20.16
N LYS A 43 10.28 1.41 19.36
CA LYS A 43 10.36 1.12 17.92
C LYS A 43 9.93 2.34 17.11
N LYS A 44 10.73 2.68 16.10
CA LYS A 44 10.34 3.66 15.09
C LYS A 44 9.31 3.02 14.15
N VAL A 45 8.18 3.69 13.99
CA VAL A 45 7.10 3.31 13.07
C VAL A 45 6.76 4.48 12.16
N LEU A 46 6.17 4.20 11.01
CA LEU A 46 5.61 5.23 10.13
C LEU A 46 4.09 5.23 10.24
N GLU A 47 3.54 6.29 10.81
CA GLU A 47 2.10 6.51 10.97
C GLU A 47 1.50 7.12 9.71
N PHE A 48 0.31 6.67 9.29
CA PHE A 48 -0.39 7.14 8.10
C PHE A 48 -1.92 7.14 8.34
N ASN A 49 -2.71 7.70 7.41
CA ASN A 49 -4.16 7.90 7.60
C ASN A 49 -4.50 8.63 8.93
N LEU A 50 -3.83 9.75 9.19
CA LEU A 50 -3.90 10.48 10.48
C LEU A 50 -5.31 10.93 10.91
N GLU A 51 -6.27 11.01 9.99
CA GLU A 51 -7.66 11.40 10.31
C GLU A 51 -8.55 10.21 10.70
N SER A 52 -8.01 8.99 10.70
CA SER A 52 -8.73 7.78 11.12
C SER A 52 -8.74 7.64 12.66
N ASP A 53 -9.78 7.02 13.23
CA ASP A 53 -9.84 6.75 14.68
C ASP A 53 -8.77 5.74 15.12
N LYS A 54 -8.39 4.86 14.19
CA LYS A 54 -7.32 3.89 14.33
C LYS A 54 -6.09 4.45 13.66
N ALA A 55 -5.11 4.83 14.48
CA ALA A 55 -3.78 5.12 13.98
C ALA A 55 -3.24 3.90 13.24
N PHE A 56 -3.08 4.02 11.92
CA PHE A 56 -2.41 3.00 11.13
C PHE A 56 -0.92 3.25 11.14
N TYR A 57 -0.13 2.20 11.33
CA TYR A 57 1.32 2.30 11.35
C TYR A 57 1.96 1.18 10.53
N ILE A 58 3.09 1.51 9.90
CA ILE A 58 3.99 0.56 9.25
C ILE A 58 5.12 0.23 10.22
N ARG A 59 5.31 -1.07 10.44
CA ARG A 59 6.49 -1.61 11.13
C ARG A 59 7.70 -1.47 10.21
N LEU A 60 8.81 -0.96 10.73
CA LEU A 60 10.01 -0.65 9.95
C LEU A 60 11.10 -1.71 10.11
N GLY A 61 12.13 -1.63 9.27
CA GLY A 61 13.30 -2.51 9.30
C GLY A 61 12.94 -3.98 9.12
N ASN A 62 13.48 -4.85 9.99
CA ASN A 62 13.31 -6.31 9.91
C ASN A 62 11.86 -6.79 10.10
N GLU A 63 10.94 -5.91 10.53
CA GLU A 63 9.53 -6.25 10.70
C GLU A 63 8.65 -5.78 9.53
N MET A 64 9.23 -5.23 8.46
CA MET A 64 8.46 -4.66 7.34
C MET A 64 7.61 -5.71 6.62
N ASN A 65 8.08 -6.95 6.57
CA ASN A 65 7.37 -8.10 6.00
C ASN A 65 6.10 -8.53 6.77
N LYS A 66 5.88 -7.99 7.97
CA LYS A 66 4.67 -8.25 8.78
C LYS A 66 3.54 -7.28 8.45
N ASN A 67 3.79 -6.26 7.64
CA ASN A 67 2.75 -5.32 7.21
C ASN A 67 1.88 -5.93 6.11
N ILE A 68 0.61 -5.60 6.12
CA ILE A 68 -0.36 -6.02 5.11
C ILE A 68 -0.27 -5.11 3.87
N ILE A 69 -0.53 -5.69 2.70
CA ILE A 69 -0.39 -5.06 1.37
C ILE A 69 -1.10 -3.71 1.29
N TYR A 70 -2.36 -3.63 1.74
CA TYR A 70 -3.13 -2.38 1.63
C TYR A 70 -2.55 -1.27 2.52
N SER A 71 -1.96 -1.62 3.68
CA SER A 71 -1.29 -0.65 4.54
C SER A 71 -0.01 -0.13 3.89
N LEU A 72 0.79 -1.02 3.29
CA LEU A 72 1.98 -0.62 2.54
C LEU A 72 1.63 0.34 1.40
N ARG A 73 0.60 0.03 0.58
CA ARG A 73 0.12 0.91 -0.50
C ARG A 73 -0.30 2.29 0.02
N ALA A 74 -1.08 2.34 1.10
CA ALA A 74 -1.53 3.60 1.71
C ALA A 74 -0.34 4.43 2.21
N ALA A 75 0.59 3.79 2.94
CA ALA A 75 1.79 4.46 3.45
C ALA A 75 2.69 4.97 2.31
N ILE A 76 2.92 4.18 1.25
CA ILE A 76 3.70 4.60 0.07
C ILE A 76 3.06 5.80 -0.64
N TYR A 77 1.73 5.88 -0.66
CA TYR A 77 1.03 7.04 -1.23
C TYR A 77 1.21 8.30 -0.37
N GLN A 78 1.22 8.15 0.96
CA GLN A 78 1.24 9.26 1.91
C GLN A 78 2.63 9.67 2.37
N ILE A 79 3.67 8.87 2.14
CA ILE A 79 5.05 9.21 2.51
C ILE A 79 5.62 10.28 1.56
N GLY A 80 6.22 11.30 2.16
CA GLY A 80 6.96 12.33 1.43
C GLY A 80 8.35 11.87 1.00
N GLU A 81 8.97 12.61 0.09
CA GLU A 81 10.35 12.33 -0.37
C GLU A 81 11.29 13.51 -0.09
N ASP A 82 10.84 14.47 0.71
CA ASP A 82 11.58 15.70 0.99
C ASP A 82 12.80 15.45 1.90
N GLU A 83 12.77 14.38 2.70
CA GLU A 83 13.87 13.94 3.54
C GLU A 83 14.53 12.67 2.98
N PRO A 84 15.88 12.58 2.97
CA PRO A 84 16.58 11.39 2.48
C PRO A 84 16.14 10.09 3.17
N GLU A 85 15.88 10.15 4.48
CA GLU A 85 15.41 8.99 5.25
C GLU A 85 14.04 8.50 4.76
N LEU A 86 13.10 9.41 4.51
CA LEU A 86 11.77 9.04 3.99
C LEU A 86 11.86 8.48 2.57
N LYS A 87 12.76 9.01 1.74
CA LYS A 87 12.98 8.53 0.38
C LYS A 87 13.50 7.10 0.36
N GLU A 88 14.50 6.77 1.19
CA GLU A 88 15.00 5.40 1.29
C GLU A 88 13.94 4.47 1.88
N LEU A 89 13.24 4.90 2.93
CA LEU A 89 12.14 4.12 3.50
C LEU A 89 11.04 3.83 2.47
N LYS A 90 10.71 4.80 1.60
CA LYS A 90 9.74 4.59 0.53
C LYS A 90 10.18 3.48 -0.43
N LYS A 91 11.46 3.44 -0.79
CA LYS A 91 12.00 2.36 -1.64
C LYS A 91 11.90 1.00 -0.96
N ASP A 92 12.24 0.92 0.33
CA ASP A 92 12.13 -0.31 1.11
C ASP A 92 10.69 -0.82 1.16
N MET A 93 9.73 0.09 1.40
CA MET A 93 8.30 -0.26 1.41
C MET A 93 7.82 -0.73 0.04
N ILE A 94 8.28 -0.11 -1.06
CA ILE A 94 7.94 -0.54 -2.43
C ILE A 94 8.49 -1.95 -2.71
N ALA A 95 9.75 -2.21 -2.36
CA ALA A 95 10.34 -3.53 -2.53
C ALA A 95 9.60 -4.60 -1.72
N GLU A 96 9.19 -4.28 -0.49
CA GLU A 96 8.41 -5.20 0.33
C GLU A 96 6.98 -5.40 -0.21
N LEU A 97 6.36 -4.34 -0.74
CA LEU A 97 5.07 -4.43 -1.40
C LEU A 97 5.14 -5.38 -2.60
N ASP A 98 6.13 -5.21 -3.49
CA ASP A 98 6.33 -6.07 -4.66
C ASP A 98 6.53 -7.53 -4.25
N ARG A 99 7.32 -7.78 -3.19
CA ARG A 99 7.52 -9.12 -2.63
C ARG A 99 6.21 -9.73 -2.14
N ALA A 100 5.42 -8.97 -1.38
CA ALA A 100 4.16 -9.42 -0.81
C ALA A 100 3.11 -9.70 -1.90
N GLU A 101 3.03 -8.85 -2.92
CA GLU A 101 2.11 -9.01 -4.05
C GLU A 101 2.46 -10.22 -4.92
N ARG A 102 3.76 -10.42 -5.23
CA ARG A 102 4.23 -11.62 -5.93
C ARG A 102 3.92 -12.90 -5.15
N LYS A 103 4.12 -12.87 -3.82
CA LYS A 103 3.79 -14.01 -2.97
C LYS A 103 2.29 -14.30 -2.99
N LEU A 104 1.44 -13.28 -2.87
CA LEU A 104 -0.01 -13.42 -2.94
C LEU A 104 -0.45 -14.03 -4.29
N LEU A 105 0.13 -13.57 -5.39
CA LEU A 105 -0.14 -14.13 -6.72
C LEU A 105 0.31 -15.60 -6.82
N SER A 106 1.52 -15.91 -6.38
CA SER A 106 2.05 -17.28 -6.40
C SER A 106 1.20 -18.23 -5.56
N ASP A 107 0.80 -17.80 -4.36
CA ASP A 107 -0.07 -18.58 -3.47
C ASP A 107 -1.46 -18.77 -4.09
N TYR A 108 -2.02 -17.75 -4.75
CA TYR A 108 -3.28 -17.89 -5.49
C TYR A 108 -3.17 -18.88 -6.65
N ILE A 109 -2.13 -18.78 -7.48
CA ILE A 109 -1.91 -19.68 -8.63
C ILE A 109 -1.82 -21.13 -8.17
N ARG A 110 -1.16 -21.41 -7.04
CA ARG A 110 -1.10 -22.78 -6.46
C ARG A 110 -2.47 -23.35 -6.10
N THR A 111 -3.45 -22.49 -5.80
CA THR A 111 -4.83 -22.91 -5.49
C THR A 111 -5.71 -23.07 -6.72
N VAL A 112 -5.25 -22.63 -7.90
CA VAL A 112 -6.02 -22.67 -9.14
C VAL A 112 -5.24 -23.43 -10.23
N PRO A 113 -5.53 -24.73 -10.45
CA PRO A 113 -4.72 -25.60 -11.31
C PRO A 113 -4.68 -25.19 -12.79
N ASP A 114 -5.66 -24.40 -13.25
CA ASP A 114 -5.82 -24.00 -14.66
C ASP A 114 -5.15 -22.65 -15.01
N ILE A 115 -4.45 -22.01 -14.06
CA ILE A 115 -3.78 -20.72 -14.27
C ILE A 115 -2.27 -20.94 -14.13
N GLN A 116 -1.48 -20.41 -15.07
CA GLN A 116 -0.02 -20.41 -15.02
C GLN A 116 0.53 -18.99 -15.09
N GLU A 117 1.66 -18.75 -14.42
CA GLU A 117 2.40 -17.50 -14.51
C GLU A 117 3.05 -17.38 -15.90
N ILE A 118 2.91 -16.22 -16.54
CA ILE A 118 3.58 -15.93 -17.82
C ILE A 118 5.02 -15.54 -17.50
N GLN A 119 5.99 -16.29 -18.04
CA GLN A 119 7.43 -16.06 -17.87
C GLN A 119 7.93 -14.85 -18.66
#